data_AF-A0A511UVC5-F1
#
_entry.id   AF-A0A511UVC5-F1
#
_cell.length_a   1.000
_cell.length_b   1.000
_cell.length_c   1.000
_cell.angle_alpha   90.00
_cell.angle_beta   90.00
_cell.angle_gamma   90.00
#
_symmetry.space_group_name_H-M   'P 1'
#
loop_
_entity.id
_entity.type
_entity.pdbx_description
1 polymer ?
#
loop_
_entity_poly.entity_id
_entity_poly.type
_entity_poly.pdbx_seq_one_letter_code
_entity_poly.pdbx_strand_id
1 'polypeptide(L)'
;MSTIQNPPRIVVIGGGTGMPVLLRGLKNKPIDLTALVTVADDGGSTGRLRQEIDMPAPGDIRNVIAAMSDVEPILIDLFQYRFSIDNGLSGHSLGNLLLAAMASVTGDFYTGVKELSRVFGVKGKIYPISNENLQLHAQMTDGTIVSGESNIPLARKKIKRIFLTPEHVQPFPYAVEAIKEADLVVISPGSLYTSILPNLIIPGIDKALQKTSAKVVYVCNVMTQLGETTNYTAADHAQAINDHIGDNCIDAIIVHNEAISKEVRDRYALEQAAPVLLDRNRLIDMGIEVIEGDIITHQYETVRHDTEKISTLLHSLVVKK
;
A
#
# COMPACT_ATOMS: atom_id res chain seq x y z
N MET A 1 14.66 -29.44 -25.01
CA MET A 1 14.19 -28.04 -25.08
C MET A 1 13.53 -27.73 -23.75
N SER A 2 14.21 -27.05 -22.83
CA SER A 2 13.56 -26.57 -21.60
C SER A 2 12.58 -25.47 -22.01
N THR A 3 11.28 -25.71 -21.83
CA THR A 3 10.26 -24.67 -21.91
C THR A 3 10.67 -23.56 -20.95
N ILE A 4 10.97 -22.38 -21.47
CA ILE A 4 11.21 -21.18 -20.66
C ILE A 4 9.88 -20.90 -19.97
N GLN A 5 9.74 -21.33 -18.73
CA GLN A 5 8.55 -21.03 -17.93
C GLN A 5 8.62 -19.53 -17.62
N ASN A 6 7.61 -18.79 -18.05
CA ASN A 6 7.53 -17.37 -17.71
C ASN A 6 7.47 -17.24 -16.17
N PRO A 7 8.18 -16.26 -15.59
CA PRO A 7 8.14 -16.05 -14.15
C PRO A 7 6.70 -15.71 -13.71
N PRO A 8 6.26 -16.17 -12.53
CA PRO A 8 4.92 -15.84 -12.01
C PRO A 8 4.74 -14.32 -11.87
N ARG A 9 3.56 -13.83 -12.24
CA ARG A 9 3.19 -12.42 -12.17
C ARG A 9 2.58 -12.10 -10.82
N ILE A 10 3.25 -11.27 -10.02
CA ILE A 10 2.75 -10.81 -8.72
C ILE A 10 2.46 -9.32 -8.80
N VAL A 11 1.22 -8.96 -8.51
CA VAL A 11 0.78 -7.57 -8.37
C VAL A 11 0.64 -7.24 -6.88
N VAL A 12 1.29 -6.16 -6.43
CA VAL A 12 1.14 -5.65 -5.06
C VAL A 12 0.41 -4.31 -5.11
N ILE A 13 -0.68 -4.17 -4.35
CA ILE A 13 -1.52 -2.97 -4.30
C ILE A 13 -1.44 -2.34 -2.90
N GLY A 14 -1.23 -1.03 -2.83
CA GLY A 14 -1.35 -0.27 -1.59
C GLY A 14 -0.58 1.04 -1.57
N GLY A 15 0.08 1.30 -0.46
CA GLY A 15 0.80 2.54 -0.21
C GLY A 15 1.50 2.54 1.15
N GLY A 16 1.84 3.73 1.64
CA GLY A 16 2.46 3.95 2.93
C GLY A 16 3.79 3.21 3.11
N THR A 17 4.07 2.81 4.34
CA THR A 17 5.38 2.25 4.74
C THR A 17 5.41 0.72 4.73
N GLY A 18 4.25 0.05 4.73
CA GLY A 18 4.15 -1.42 4.72
C GLY A 18 4.45 -2.02 3.35
N MET A 19 3.91 -1.44 2.28
CA MET A 19 4.15 -1.90 0.90
C MET A 19 5.65 -1.95 0.53
N PRO A 20 6.48 -0.93 0.81
CA PRO A 20 7.94 -1.00 0.61
C PRO A 20 8.63 -2.21 1.25
N VAL A 21 8.16 -2.69 2.41
CA VAL A 21 8.75 -3.84 3.10
C VAL A 21 8.56 -5.11 2.26
N LEU A 22 7.35 -5.35 1.75
CA LEU A 22 7.05 -6.50 0.90
C LEU A 22 7.87 -6.45 -0.40
N LEU A 23 7.90 -5.29 -1.05
CA LEU A 23 8.57 -5.11 -2.34
C LEU A 23 10.09 -5.34 -2.26
N ARG A 24 10.75 -4.93 -1.17
CA ARG A 24 12.20 -5.16 -0.98
C ARG A 24 12.58 -6.64 -1.00
N GLY A 25 11.72 -7.51 -0.47
CA GLY A 25 11.95 -8.96 -0.47
C GLY A 25 11.53 -9.59 -1.78
N LEU A 26 10.36 -9.20 -2.31
CA LEU A 26 9.80 -9.74 -3.55
C LEU A 26 10.67 -9.45 -4.78
N LYS A 27 11.33 -8.28 -4.86
CA LYS A 27 12.15 -7.90 -6.03
C LYS A 27 13.35 -8.83 -6.28
N ASN A 28 13.74 -9.63 -5.29
CA ASN A 28 14.86 -10.58 -5.38
C ASN A 28 14.38 -12.02 -5.67
N LYS A 29 13.06 -12.24 -5.80
CA LYS A 29 12.47 -13.53 -6.18
C LYS A 29 12.36 -13.63 -7.71
N PRO A 30 12.34 -14.85 -8.30
CA PRO A 30 12.21 -15.04 -9.74
C PRO A 30 10.76 -14.83 -10.24
N ILE A 31 10.26 -13.59 -10.15
CA ILE A 31 8.88 -13.18 -10.45
C ILE A 31 8.83 -11.96 -11.38
N ASP A 32 7.72 -11.76 -12.08
CA ASP A 32 7.38 -10.48 -12.72
C ASP A 32 6.58 -9.64 -11.72
N LEU A 33 7.24 -8.68 -11.08
CA LEU A 33 6.67 -7.87 -10.00
C LEU A 33 6.09 -6.56 -10.53
N THR A 34 4.82 -6.29 -10.20
CA THR A 34 4.16 -5.01 -10.47
C THR A 34 3.64 -4.39 -9.17
N ALA A 35 3.92 -3.11 -8.96
CA ALA A 35 3.46 -2.31 -7.83
C ALA A 35 2.39 -1.30 -8.29
N LEU A 36 1.19 -1.36 -7.71
CA LEU A 36 0.10 -0.40 -7.90
C LEU A 36 -0.01 0.49 -6.67
N VAL A 37 0.16 1.80 -6.86
CA VAL A 37 0.41 2.73 -5.76
C VAL A 37 -0.60 3.86 -5.73
N THR A 38 -1.10 4.20 -4.54
CA THR A 38 -2.01 5.34 -4.35
C THR A 38 -1.33 6.67 -4.63
N VAL A 39 -2.13 7.64 -5.09
CA VAL A 39 -1.70 9.02 -5.33
C VAL A 39 -2.57 10.04 -4.58
N ALA A 40 -3.27 9.58 -3.53
CA ALA A 40 -4.20 10.40 -2.76
C ALA A 40 -3.58 11.10 -1.52
N ASP A 41 -2.32 10.78 -1.18
CA ASP A 41 -1.61 11.33 0.00
C ASP A 41 -1.50 12.86 -0.04
N ASP A 42 -2.01 13.54 0.99
CA ASP A 42 -1.95 15.00 1.13
C ASP A 42 -1.11 15.47 2.34
N GLY A 43 -0.41 14.55 3.00
CA GLY A 43 0.38 14.84 4.18
C GLY A 43 1.68 15.60 3.89
N GLY A 44 2.08 16.45 4.85
CA GLY A 44 3.41 17.04 4.93
C GLY A 44 3.85 17.79 3.66
N SER A 45 5.06 17.49 3.17
CA SER A 45 5.59 18.11 1.96
C SER A 45 5.02 17.57 0.65
N THR A 46 4.37 16.40 0.67
CA THR A 46 3.62 15.88 -0.48
C THR A 46 2.44 16.80 -0.76
N GLY A 47 1.63 17.12 0.26
CA GLY A 47 0.49 18.04 0.13
C GLY A 47 0.86 19.42 -0.41
N ARG A 48 1.97 20.01 0.08
CA ARG A 48 2.45 21.31 -0.42
C ARG A 48 2.82 21.28 -1.90
N LEU A 49 3.56 20.26 -2.34
CA LEU A 49 3.95 20.12 -3.76
C LEU A 49 2.73 19.94 -4.67
N ARG A 50 1.72 19.20 -4.23
CA ARG A 50 0.48 19.00 -5.00
C ARG A 50 -0.26 20.31 -5.25
N GLN A 51 -0.30 21.20 -4.24
CA GLN A 51 -0.94 22.51 -4.36
C GLN A 51 -0.17 23.47 -5.28
N GLU A 52 1.16 23.33 -5.36
CA GLU A 52 2.02 24.22 -6.14
C GLU A 52 2.20 23.78 -7.61
N ILE A 53 2.15 22.47 -7.90
CA ILE A 53 2.58 21.90 -9.19
C ILE A 53 1.45 21.13 -9.91
N ASP A 54 0.23 21.09 -9.36
CA ASP A 54 -0.94 20.35 -9.88
C ASP A 54 -0.58 18.95 -10.40
N MET A 55 -0.04 18.13 -9.50
CA MET A 55 0.40 16.77 -9.79
C MET A 55 -0.16 15.79 -8.76
N PRO A 56 -0.27 14.49 -9.10
CA PRO A 56 -0.60 13.44 -8.13
C PRO A 56 0.46 13.35 -7.01
N ALA A 57 0.10 12.75 -5.87
CA ALA A 57 0.99 12.65 -4.71
C ALA A 57 2.26 11.81 -5.02
N PRO A 58 3.49 12.39 -4.94
CA PRO A 58 4.71 11.63 -5.24
C PRO A 58 5.20 10.73 -4.11
N GLY A 59 4.70 10.91 -2.88
CA GLY A 59 5.30 10.36 -1.65
C GLY A 59 5.41 8.83 -1.63
N ASP A 60 4.30 8.13 -1.88
CA ASP A 60 4.28 6.67 -1.87
C ASP A 60 5.01 6.07 -3.07
N ILE A 61 4.88 6.70 -4.25
CA ILE A 61 5.64 6.33 -5.45
C ILE A 61 7.15 6.43 -5.17
N ARG A 62 7.62 7.50 -4.51
CA ARG A 62 9.03 7.65 -4.11
C ARG A 62 9.49 6.48 -3.26
N ASN A 63 8.71 6.10 -2.24
CA ASN A 63 9.06 4.99 -1.36
C ASN A 63 9.10 3.65 -2.11
N VAL A 64 8.21 3.45 -3.08
CA VAL A 64 8.15 2.25 -3.92
C VAL A 64 9.34 2.18 -4.89
N ILE A 65 9.72 3.29 -5.53
CA ILE A 65 10.95 3.38 -6.33
C ILE A 65 12.13 2.95 -5.46
N ALA A 66 12.34 3.59 -4.31
CA ALA A 66 13.45 3.28 -3.40
C ALA A 66 13.47 1.81 -2.95
N ALA A 67 12.29 1.21 -2.70
CA ALA A 67 12.18 -0.19 -2.30
C ALA A 67 12.60 -1.15 -3.42
N MET A 68 12.22 -0.84 -4.66
CA MET A 68 12.44 -1.69 -5.84
C MET A 68 13.75 -1.38 -6.59
N SER A 69 14.46 -0.31 -6.24
CA SER A 69 15.74 0.09 -6.84
C SER A 69 16.84 -0.96 -6.70
N ASP A 70 17.72 -1.01 -7.70
CA ASP A 70 18.96 -1.79 -7.71
C ASP A 70 20.16 -0.87 -7.99
N VAL A 71 20.38 0.10 -7.11
CA VAL A 71 21.48 1.08 -7.18
C VAL A 71 22.26 1.12 -5.88
N GLU A 72 23.38 1.83 -5.88
CA GLU A 72 24.21 2.03 -4.68
C GLU A 72 23.39 2.64 -3.53
N PRO A 73 23.61 2.18 -2.28
CA PRO A 73 22.85 2.67 -1.12
C PRO A 73 22.83 4.20 -0.97
N ILE A 74 23.94 4.86 -1.29
CA ILE A 74 24.05 6.33 -1.21
C ILE A 74 23.07 7.06 -2.13
N LEU A 75 22.73 6.49 -3.29
CA LEU A 75 21.74 7.08 -4.20
C LEU A 75 20.32 6.93 -3.64
N ILE A 76 20.04 5.82 -2.95
CA ILE A 76 18.77 5.62 -2.25
C ILE A 76 18.67 6.61 -1.08
N ASP A 77 19.74 6.77 -0.31
CA ASP A 77 19.81 7.74 0.80
C ASP A 77 19.60 9.18 0.31
N LEU A 78 20.23 9.54 -0.80
CA LEU A 78 20.02 10.83 -1.46
C LEU A 78 18.56 11.01 -1.91
N PHE A 79 17.98 10.00 -2.54
CA PHE A 79 16.59 10.05 -3.01
C PHE A 79 15.58 10.16 -1.87
N GLN A 80 15.85 9.49 -0.75
CA GLN A 80 15.03 9.53 0.46
C GLN A 80 15.35 10.72 1.37
N TYR A 81 16.38 11.50 1.05
CA TYR A 81 16.79 12.65 1.84
C TYR A 81 15.65 13.64 2.02
N ARG A 82 15.49 14.11 3.25
CA ARG A 82 14.55 15.16 3.63
C ARG A 82 15.32 16.35 4.14
N PHE A 83 15.04 17.52 3.57
CA PHE A 83 15.65 18.76 4.02
C PHE A 83 15.14 19.12 5.43
N SER A 84 16.06 19.41 6.33
CA SER A 84 15.76 19.82 7.72
C SER A 84 16.17 21.27 7.99
N ILE A 85 16.49 22.03 6.95
CA ILE A 85 16.96 23.41 7.05
C ILE A 85 15.74 24.33 7.08
N ASP A 86 15.70 25.28 8.03
CA ASP A 86 14.63 26.28 8.17
C ASP A 86 14.66 27.33 7.04
N ASN A 87 14.32 26.90 5.84
CA ASN A 87 14.16 27.71 4.64
C ASN A 87 12.98 27.17 3.80
N GLY A 88 12.81 27.68 2.58
CA GLY A 88 11.74 27.23 1.67
C GLY A 88 11.77 25.74 1.31
N LEU A 89 12.89 25.04 1.52
CA LEU A 89 13.00 23.59 1.29
C LEU A 89 12.66 22.76 2.53
N SER A 90 12.44 23.39 3.70
CA SER A 90 12.23 22.68 4.96
C SER A 90 11.12 21.62 4.85
N GLY A 91 11.44 20.38 5.19
CA GLY A 91 10.54 19.24 5.15
C GLY A 91 10.31 18.64 3.77
N HIS A 92 10.78 19.23 2.66
CA HIS A 92 10.70 18.59 1.33
C HIS A 92 11.61 17.36 1.26
N SER A 93 11.14 16.33 0.55
CA SER A 93 11.98 15.20 0.18
C SER A 93 12.61 15.46 -1.18
N LEU A 94 13.91 15.22 -1.33
CA LEU A 94 14.60 15.38 -2.60
C LEU A 94 13.98 14.49 -3.68
N GLY A 95 13.64 13.24 -3.37
CA GLY A 95 12.96 12.35 -4.31
C GLY A 95 11.58 12.85 -4.75
N ASN A 96 10.82 13.50 -3.87
CA ASN A 96 9.56 14.13 -4.28
C ASN A 96 9.80 15.30 -5.25
N LEU A 97 10.85 16.10 -5.02
CA LEU A 97 11.23 17.20 -5.91
C LEU A 97 11.70 16.68 -7.27
N LEU A 98 12.46 15.57 -7.30
CA LEU A 98 12.88 14.92 -8.54
C LEU A 98 11.68 14.37 -9.32
N LEU A 99 10.71 13.74 -8.64
CA LEU A 99 9.47 13.28 -9.26
C LEU A 99 8.66 14.44 -9.85
N ALA A 100 8.51 15.54 -9.10
CA ALA A 100 7.82 16.73 -9.57
C ALA A 100 8.52 17.36 -10.79
N ALA A 101 9.85 17.51 -10.74
CA ALA A 101 10.64 18.02 -11.85
C ALA A 101 10.53 17.11 -13.08
N MET A 102 10.61 15.79 -12.90
CA MET A 102 10.52 14.85 -14.01
C MET A 102 9.11 14.83 -14.63
N ALA A 103 8.05 14.90 -13.82
CA ALA A 103 6.69 15.05 -14.32
C ALA A 103 6.52 16.34 -15.14
N SER A 104 7.09 17.45 -14.68
CA SER A 104 7.08 18.72 -15.43
C SER A 104 7.86 18.64 -16.75
N VAL A 105 9.03 17.98 -16.77
CA VAL A 105 9.85 17.80 -17.98
C VAL A 105 9.17 16.90 -19.01
N THR A 106 8.54 15.81 -18.55
CA THR A 106 7.91 14.82 -19.41
C THR A 106 6.48 15.19 -19.82
N GLY A 107 5.85 16.12 -19.09
CA GLY A 107 4.46 16.52 -19.29
C GLY A 107 3.42 15.50 -18.79
N ASP A 108 3.86 14.41 -18.18
CA ASP A 108 3.02 13.32 -17.69
C ASP A 108 3.64 12.67 -16.46
N PHE A 109 2.86 12.57 -15.37
CA PHE A 109 3.35 12.03 -14.10
C PHE A 109 3.89 10.60 -14.25
N TYR A 110 3.15 9.73 -14.93
CA TYR A 110 3.56 8.34 -15.13
C TYR A 110 4.87 8.23 -15.92
N THR A 111 5.02 9.00 -16.99
CA THR A 111 6.26 9.04 -17.78
C THR A 111 7.43 9.49 -16.91
N GLY A 112 7.23 10.45 -16.01
CA GLY A 112 8.24 10.84 -15.04
C GLY A 112 8.62 9.74 -14.04
N VAL A 113 7.63 8.99 -13.54
CA VAL A 113 7.85 7.80 -12.70
C VAL A 113 8.65 6.74 -13.46
N LYS A 114 8.31 6.50 -14.73
CA LYS A 114 8.99 5.53 -15.59
C LYS A 114 10.45 5.88 -15.83
N GLU A 115 10.76 7.14 -16.13
CA GLU A 115 12.15 7.58 -16.35
C GLU A 115 12.98 7.52 -15.06
N LEU A 116 12.44 7.96 -13.92
CA LEU A 116 13.14 7.82 -12.65
C LEU A 116 13.33 6.34 -12.27
N SER A 117 12.33 5.48 -12.51
CA SER A 117 12.46 4.04 -12.28
C SER A 117 13.62 3.45 -13.08
N ARG A 118 13.85 3.91 -14.32
CA ARG A 118 14.99 3.52 -15.15
C ARG A 118 16.32 4.02 -14.57
N VAL A 119 16.40 5.28 -14.13
CA VAL A 119 17.61 5.86 -13.50
C VAL A 119 17.98 5.10 -12.22
N PHE A 120 16.98 4.71 -11.43
CA PHE A 120 17.14 4.00 -10.16
C PHE A 120 17.18 2.47 -10.29
N GLY A 121 17.29 1.93 -11.51
CA GLY A 121 17.43 0.49 -11.73
C GLY A 121 16.32 -0.35 -11.10
N VAL A 122 15.07 0.13 -11.15
CA VAL A 122 13.92 -0.56 -10.52
C VAL A 122 13.73 -1.97 -11.10
N LYS A 123 13.64 -2.97 -10.23
CA LYS A 123 13.34 -4.36 -10.56
C LYS A 123 11.82 -4.61 -10.54
N GLY A 124 11.17 -4.41 -11.68
CA GLY A 124 9.73 -4.60 -11.86
C GLY A 124 9.05 -3.39 -12.48
N LYS A 125 7.72 -3.31 -12.38
CA LYS A 125 6.90 -2.20 -12.90
C LYS A 125 6.25 -1.46 -11.75
N ILE A 126 6.17 -0.13 -11.87
CA ILE A 126 5.46 0.74 -10.93
C ILE A 126 4.40 1.50 -11.71
N TYR A 127 3.14 1.37 -11.29
CA TYR A 127 2.03 2.10 -11.87
C TYR A 127 1.34 2.91 -10.77
N PRO A 128 1.07 4.21 -11.00
CA PRO A 128 0.10 4.90 -10.17
C PRO A 128 -1.28 4.26 -10.41
N ILE A 129 -2.11 4.23 -9.38
CA ILE A 129 -3.45 3.67 -9.49
C ILE A 129 -4.36 4.51 -10.42
N SER A 130 -4.07 5.81 -10.52
CA SER A 130 -4.67 6.78 -11.45
C SER A 130 -3.66 7.88 -11.77
N ASN A 131 -3.81 8.54 -12.92
CA ASN A 131 -3.04 9.75 -13.27
C ASN A 131 -3.73 11.04 -12.78
N GLU A 132 -4.91 10.93 -12.18
CA GLU A 132 -5.67 12.08 -11.70
C GLU A 132 -5.23 12.52 -10.30
N ASN A 133 -5.48 13.79 -9.97
CA ASN A 133 -5.23 14.36 -8.67
C ASN A 133 -6.39 14.00 -7.72
N LEU A 134 -6.16 13.05 -6.79
CA LEU A 134 -7.23 12.46 -5.97
C LEU A 134 -7.28 13.02 -4.55
N GLN A 135 -8.46 13.44 -4.09
CA GLN A 135 -8.67 13.77 -2.68
C GLN A 135 -9.46 12.68 -1.98
N LEU A 136 -8.97 12.26 -0.82
CA LEU A 136 -9.62 11.25 0.01
C LEU A 136 -10.59 11.90 1.00
N HIS A 137 -11.76 11.29 1.16
CA HIS A 137 -12.76 11.69 2.14
C HIS A 137 -13.24 10.49 2.94
N ALA A 138 -13.55 10.71 4.23
CA ALA A 138 -14.19 9.73 5.08
C ALA A 138 -15.54 10.24 5.57
N GLN A 139 -16.59 9.42 5.39
CA GLN A 139 -17.85 9.59 6.09
C GLN A 139 -17.76 8.84 7.42
N MET A 140 -18.03 9.53 8.52
CA MET A 140 -18.06 8.97 9.87
C MET A 140 -19.43 8.35 10.16
N THR A 141 -19.50 7.51 11.20
CA THR A 141 -20.74 6.85 11.64
C THR A 141 -21.81 7.83 12.13
N ASP A 142 -21.43 9.02 12.62
CA ASP A 142 -22.34 10.11 12.98
C ASP A 142 -22.80 10.96 11.77
N GLY A 143 -22.37 10.61 10.56
CA GLY A 143 -22.71 11.29 9.31
C GLY A 143 -21.78 12.43 8.92
N THR A 144 -20.85 12.85 9.80
CA THR A 144 -19.88 13.90 9.48
C THR A 144 -18.91 13.45 8.38
N ILE A 145 -18.49 14.39 7.52
CA ILE A 145 -17.52 14.15 6.44
C ILE A 145 -16.21 14.85 6.78
N VAL A 146 -15.11 14.12 6.69
CA VAL A 146 -13.76 14.64 6.88
C VAL A 146 -13.02 14.51 5.55
N SER A 147 -12.41 15.61 5.11
CA SER A 147 -11.68 15.68 3.84
C SER A 147 -10.18 15.77 4.09
N GLY A 148 -9.44 15.05 3.26
CA GLY A 148 -7.99 14.99 3.28
C GLY A 148 -7.47 13.81 4.11
N GLU A 149 -6.53 13.07 3.53
CA GLU A 149 -5.96 11.84 4.08
C GLU A 149 -5.42 12.06 5.48
N SER A 150 -4.60 13.10 5.64
CA SER A 150 -3.95 13.44 6.92
C SER A 150 -4.91 13.91 8.01
N ASN A 151 -6.14 14.33 7.67
CA ASN A 151 -7.14 14.79 8.62
C ASN A 151 -8.05 13.66 9.13
N ILE A 152 -8.22 12.59 8.35
CA ILE A 152 -9.18 11.51 8.65
C ILE A 152 -8.90 10.86 10.02
N PRO A 153 -7.66 10.43 10.34
CA PRO A 153 -7.36 9.84 11.65
C PRO A 153 -7.51 10.84 12.81
N LEU A 154 -7.27 12.13 12.56
CA LEU A 154 -7.34 13.19 13.57
C LEU A 154 -8.76 13.48 14.04
N ALA A 155 -9.77 13.08 13.27
CA ALA A 155 -11.17 13.24 13.65
C ALA A 155 -11.56 12.39 14.88
N ARG A 156 -10.83 11.31 15.17
CA ARG A 156 -11.06 10.39 16.31
C ARG A 156 -12.52 9.90 16.38
N LYS A 157 -13.11 9.63 15.22
CA LYS A 157 -14.46 9.07 15.06
C LYS A 157 -14.37 7.74 14.32
N LYS A 158 -15.40 6.90 14.48
CA LYS A 158 -15.48 5.64 13.71
C LYS A 158 -15.86 5.94 12.26
N ILE A 159 -14.98 5.57 11.33
CA ILE A 159 -15.20 5.67 9.90
C ILE A 159 -16.31 4.69 9.48
N LYS A 160 -17.28 5.18 8.72
CA LYS A 160 -18.33 4.36 8.09
C LYS A 160 -17.89 3.89 6.71
N ARG A 161 -17.39 4.80 5.88
CA ARG A 161 -16.86 4.53 4.54
C ARG A 161 -15.94 5.64 4.07
N ILE A 162 -15.09 5.36 3.09
CA ILE A 162 -14.33 6.36 2.35
C ILE A 162 -14.85 6.54 0.93
N PHE A 163 -14.51 7.67 0.31
CA PHE A 163 -14.74 7.94 -1.10
C PHE A 163 -13.70 8.94 -1.63
N LEU A 164 -13.56 9.02 -2.95
CA LEU A 164 -12.60 9.89 -3.62
C LEU A 164 -13.32 11.04 -4.33
N THR A 165 -12.64 12.18 -4.45
CA THR A 165 -12.97 13.19 -5.46
C THR A 165 -11.79 13.40 -6.40
N PRO A 166 -12.04 13.66 -7.71
CA PRO A 166 -13.36 13.75 -8.37
C PRO A 166 -14.12 12.40 -8.38
N GLU A 167 -15.45 12.42 -8.49
CA GLU A 167 -16.28 11.19 -8.37
C GLU A 167 -16.04 10.18 -9.52
N HIS A 168 -15.62 10.67 -10.69
CA HIS A 168 -15.43 9.86 -11.91
C HIS A 168 -13.96 9.59 -12.24
N VAL A 169 -13.18 9.20 -11.22
CA VAL A 169 -11.77 8.82 -11.39
C VAL A 169 -11.63 7.70 -12.42
N GLN A 170 -10.74 7.89 -13.40
CA GLN A 170 -10.30 6.81 -14.27
C GLN A 170 -9.10 6.07 -13.66
N PRO A 171 -9.13 4.73 -13.61
CA PRO A 171 -7.97 3.96 -13.22
C PRO A 171 -6.92 4.06 -14.32
N PHE A 172 -5.65 3.92 -13.94
CA PHE A 172 -4.59 3.82 -14.94
C PHE A 172 -4.78 2.50 -15.73
N PRO A 173 -4.86 2.51 -17.08
CA PRO A 173 -5.19 1.31 -17.84
C PRO A 173 -4.27 0.12 -17.58
N TYR A 174 -2.95 0.37 -17.47
CA TYR A 174 -1.96 -0.67 -17.17
C TYR A 174 -2.11 -1.24 -15.75
N ALA A 175 -2.69 -0.50 -14.81
CA ALA A 175 -3.00 -1.02 -13.47
C ALA A 175 -4.12 -2.08 -13.54
N VAL A 176 -5.16 -1.82 -14.33
CA VAL A 176 -6.27 -2.76 -14.56
C VAL A 176 -5.78 -4.01 -15.31
N GLU A 177 -4.94 -3.83 -16.34
CA GLU A 177 -4.35 -4.93 -17.10
C GLU A 177 -3.46 -5.81 -16.21
N ALA A 178 -2.61 -5.21 -15.38
CA ALA A 178 -1.76 -5.94 -14.45
C ALA A 178 -2.57 -6.86 -13.52
N ILE A 179 -3.71 -6.39 -12.97
CA ILE A 179 -4.59 -7.20 -12.10
C ILE A 179 -5.19 -8.38 -12.85
N LYS A 180 -5.62 -8.18 -14.11
CA LYS A 180 -6.23 -9.22 -14.94
C LYS A 180 -5.23 -10.31 -15.32
N GLU A 181 -3.97 -9.92 -15.49
CA GLU A 181 -2.89 -10.78 -15.94
C GLU A 181 -2.09 -11.45 -14.81
N ALA A 182 -2.40 -11.11 -13.55
CA ALA A 182 -1.68 -11.60 -12.39
C ALA A 182 -1.90 -13.10 -12.14
N ASP A 183 -0.87 -13.76 -11.60
CA ASP A 183 -1.01 -15.09 -11.00
C ASP A 183 -1.38 -14.97 -9.50
N LEU A 184 -0.98 -13.86 -8.86
CA LEU A 184 -1.27 -13.48 -7.49
C LEU A 184 -1.44 -11.96 -7.38
N VAL A 185 -2.50 -11.53 -6.70
CA VAL A 185 -2.68 -10.14 -6.28
C VAL A 185 -2.50 -10.07 -4.77
N VAL A 186 -1.65 -9.16 -4.30
CA VAL A 186 -1.36 -8.94 -2.89
C VAL A 186 -1.84 -7.55 -2.50
N ILE A 187 -2.83 -7.49 -1.63
CA ILE A 187 -3.20 -6.26 -0.93
C ILE A 187 -2.21 -6.12 0.22
N SER A 188 -1.30 -5.15 0.09
CA SER A 188 -0.20 -4.92 1.03
C SER A 188 -0.68 -4.45 2.41
N PRO A 189 0.12 -4.61 3.47
CA PRO A 189 -0.21 -4.05 4.77
C PRO A 189 -0.02 -2.53 4.73
N GLY A 190 -0.84 -1.81 5.50
CA GLY A 190 -0.84 -0.35 5.53
C GLY A 190 -2.11 0.16 6.19
N SER A 191 -2.19 1.48 6.41
CA SER A 191 -3.40 2.09 6.96
C SER A 191 -4.61 1.72 6.10
N LEU A 192 -5.63 1.12 6.71
CA LEU A 192 -6.72 0.49 5.97
C LEU A 192 -7.49 1.51 5.13
N TYR A 193 -7.86 2.65 5.73
CA TYR A 193 -8.70 3.65 5.08
C TYR A 193 -7.90 4.69 4.29
N THR A 194 -6.63 4.89 4.62
CA THR A 194 -5.80 5.96 4.03
C THR A 194 -4.71 5.46 3.06
N SER A 195 -4.34 4.17 3.11
CA SER A 195 -3.33 3.59 2.20
C SER A 195 -3.84 2.42 1.37
N ILE A 196 -4.75 1.59 1.90
CA ILE A 196 -5.24 0.40 1.19
C ILE A 196 -6.48 0.73 0.36
N LEU A 197 -7.59 1.02 1.04
CA LEU A 197 -8.89 1.24 0.40
C LEU A 197 -8.88 2.32 -0.70
N PRO A 198 -8.12 3.44 -0.61
CA PRO A 198 -8.07 4.44 -1.68
C PRO A 198 -7.61 3.89 -3.04
N ASN A 199 -6.85 2.78 -3.05
CA ASN A 199 -6.52 2.10 -4.29
C ASN A 199 -7.66 1.24 -4.81
N LEU A 200 -8.33 0.53 -3.90
CA LEU A 200 -9.28 -0.52 -4.23
C LEU A 200 -10.62 0.03 -4.71
N ILE A 201 -11.04 1.20 -4.19
CA ILE A 201 -12.34 1.80 -4.51
C ILE A 201 -12.38 2.55 -5.84
N ILE A 202 -11.27 2.59 -6.59
CA ILE A 202 -11.25 3.25 -7.89
C ILE A 202 -12.08 2.43 -8.89
N PRO A 203 -13.06 3.04 -9.58
CA PRO A 203 -13.88 2.34 -10.55
C PRO A 203 -13.02 1.67 -11.62
N GLY A 204 -13.16 0.35 -11.76
CA GLY A 204 -12.35 -0.47 -12.68
C GLY A 204 -11.24 -1.26 -11.99
N ILE A 205 -10.68 -0.77 -10.87
CA ILE A 205 -9.81 -1.56 -9.99
C ILE A 205 -10.66 -2.54 -9.19
N ASP A 206 -11.72 -2.05 -8.55
CA ASP A 206 -12.74 -2.85 -7.86
C ASP A 206 -13.24 -4.02 -8.73
N LYS A 207 -13.65 -3.72 -9.97
CA LYS A 207 -14.16 -4.68 -10.95
C LYS A 207 -13.09 -5.63 -11.44
N ALA A 208 -11.83 -5.20 -11.52
CA ALA A 208 -10.73 -6.08 -11.90
C ALA A 208 -10.45 -7.10 -10.78
N LEU A 209 -10.47 -6.67 -9.52
CA LEU A 209 -10.32 -7.54 -8.36
C LEU A 209 -11.47 -8.55 -8.24
N GLN A 210 -12.72 -8.13 -8.47
CA GLN A 210 -13.88 -9.04 -8.47
C GLN A 210 -13.85 -10.10 -9.59
N LYS A 211 -13.17 -9.82 -10.71
CA LYS A 211 -13.22 -10.65 -11.93
C LYS A 211 -11.93 -11.39 -12.23
N THR A 212 -10.85 -11.09 -11.52
CA THR A 212 -9.57 -11.74 -11.77
C THR A 212 -9.64 -13.22 -11.39
N SER A 213 -8.92 -14.05 -12.13
CA SER A 213 -8.68 -15.46 -11.76
C SER A 213 -7.46 -15.63 -10.85
N ALA A 214 -6.71 -14.54 -10.62
CA ALA A 214 -5.59 -14.53 -9.68
C ALA A 214 -6.10 -14.74 -8.26
N LYS A 215 -5.32 -15.43 -7.43
CA LYS A 215 -5.61 -15.47 -5.99
C LYS A 215 -5.36 -14.07 -5.40
N VAL A 216 -6.33 -13.50 -4.72
CA VAL A 216 -6.22 -12.19 -4.04
C VAL A 216 -5.96 -12.42 -2.55
N VAL A 217 -4.80 -11.95 -2.08
CA VAL A 217 -4.32 -12.16 -0.72
C VAL A 217 -4.17 -10.82 -0.01
N TYR A 218 -4.84 -10.66 1.12
CA TYR A 218 -4.68 -9.51 2.00
C TYR A 218 -3.64 -9.79 3.10
N VAL A 219 -2.61 -8.96 3.20
CA VAL A 219 -1.65 -9.02 4.31
C VAL A 219 -2.15 -8.11 5.42
N CYS A 220 -2.70 -8.71 6.49
CA CYS A 220 -3.35 -7.98 7.56
C CYS A 220 -2.37 -7.13 8.37
N ASN A 221 -2.85 -5.99 8.85
CA ASN A 221 -2.10 -5.20 9.81
C ASN A 221 -1.92 -5.99 11.11
N VAL A 222 -0.76 -5.81 11.74
CA VAL A 222 -0.43 -6.49 13.02
C VAL A 222 -0.96 -5.70 14.22
N MET A 223 -1.02 -4.37 14.09
CA MET A 223 -1.52 -3.46 15.13
C MET A 223 -2.67 -2.60 14.56
N THR A 224 -3.64 -2.27 15.42
CA THR A 224 -4.69 -1.30 15.11
C THR A 224 -4.13 0.11 15.03
N GLN A 225 -4.81 1.00 14.31
CA GLN A 225 -4.43 2.42 14.20
C GLN A 225 -5.49 3.32 14.83
N LEU A 226 -5.06 4.22 15.73
CA LEU A 226 -5.95 5.20 16.35
C LEU A 226 -6.61 6.09 15.28
N GLY A 227 -7.94 6.21 15.35
CA GLY A 227 -8.71 7.04 14.42
C GLY A 227 -9.06 6.35 13.09
N GLU A 228 -8.56 5.14 12.84
CA GLU A 228 -8.90 4.34 11.66
C GLU A 228 -9.48 2.98 12.02
N THR A 229 -8.69 2.13 12.70
CA THR A 229 -9.02 0.72 12.94
C THR A 229 -9.04 0.37 14.43
N THR A 230 -9.37 1.34 15.27
CA THR A 230 -9.49 1.14 16.72
C THR A 230 -10.45 -0.02 17.03
N ASN A 231 -9.95 -1.00 17.78
CA ASN A 231 -10.65 -2.25 18.15
C ASN A 231 -11.01 -3.18 16.97
N TYR A 232 -10.39 -3.02 15.81
CA TYR A 232 -10.64 -3.94 14.69
C TYR A 232 -9.94 -5.27 14.92
N THR A 233 -10.68 -6.34 14.65
CA THR A 233 -10.18 -7.71 14.44
C THR A 233 -9.68 -7.88 13.00
N ALA A 234 -9.08 -9.03 12.68
CA ALA A 234 -8.68 -9.38 11.32
C ALA A 234 -9.89 -9.44 10.38
N ALA A 235 -11.02 -10.01 10.81
CA ALA A 235 -12.23 -10.01 10.00
C ALA A 235 -12.87 -8.62 9.86
N ASP A 236 -12.70 -7.70 10.82
CA ASP A 236 -13.16 -6.31 10.64
C ASP A 236 -12.39 -5.60 9.51
N HIS A 237 -11.10 -5.88 9.36
CA HIS A 237 -10.32 -5.36 8.23
C HIS A 237 -10.81 -5.94 6.91
N ALA A 238 -11.00 -7.26 6.84
CA ALA A 238 -11.52 -7.92 5.65
C ALA A 238 -12.95 -7.46 5.30
N GLN A 239 -13.82 -7.31 6.31
CA GLN A 239 -15.19 -6.84 6.14
C GLN A 239 -15.21 -5.43 5.60
N ALA A 240 -14.37 -4.54 6.14
CA ALA A 240 -14.27 -3.18 5.61
C ALA A 240 -13.84 -3.17 4.14
N ILE A 241 -12.97 -4.07 3.68
CA ILE A 241 -12.66 -4.20 2.25
C ILE A 241 -13.89 -4.65 1.47
N ASN A 242 -14.55 -5.72 1.89
CA ASN A 242 -15.76 -6.23 1.22
C ASN A 242 -16.89 -5.18 1.16
N ASP A 243 -17.10 -4.42 2.23
CA ASP A 243 -18.11 -3.36 2.30
C ASP A 243 -17.86 -2.24 1.27
N HIS A 244 -16.61 -2.06 0.82
CA HIS A 244 -16.23 -1.00 -0.13
C HIS A 244 -16.17 -1.49 -1.56
N ILE A 245 -15.68 -2.71 -1.79
CA ILE A 245 -15.43 -3.23 -3.15
C ILE A 245 -16.23 -4.48 -3.50
N GLY A 246 -17.15 -4.92 -2.65
CA GLY A 246 -18.00 -6.10 -2.85
C GLY A 246 -17.45 -7.37 -2.20
N ASP A 247 -18.36 -8.33 -1.98
CA ASP A 247 -18.02 -9.64 -1.39
C ASP A 247 -17.14 -10.49 -2.34
N ASN A 248 -16.44 -11.47 -1.76
CA ASN A 248 -15.58 -12.42 -2.48
C ASN A 248 -14.40 -11.80 -3.25
N CYS A 249 -13.93 -10.60 -2.85
CA CYS A 249 -12.75 -9.98 -3.44
C CYS A 249 -11.43 -10.43 -2.80
N ILE A 250 -11.48 -11.06 -1.62
CA ILE A 250 -10.32 -11.55 -0.88
C ILE A 250 -10.45 -13.07 -0.77
N ASP A 251 -9.51 -13.80 -1.35
CA ASP A 251 -9.49 -15.27 -1.26
C ASP A 251 -8.79 -15.74 0.03
N ALA A 252 -7.75 -15.00 0.45
CA ALA A 252 -7.00 -15.33 1.65
C ALA A 252 -6.52 -14.11 2.41
N ILE A 253 -6.34 -14.27 3.72
CA ILE A 253 -5.75 -13.28 4.60
C ILE A 253 -4.52 -13.86 5.30
N ILE A 254 -3.41 -13.13 5.25
CA ILE A 254 -2.20 -13.43 6.00
C ILE A 254 -2.26 -12.68 7.33
N VAL A 255 -2.13 -13.39 8.44
CA VAL A 255 -2.19 -12.83 9.79
C VAL A 255 -0.96 -13.25 10.61
N HIS A 256 -0.52 -12.35 11.49
CA HIS A 256 0.52 -12.68 12.46
C HIS A 256 -0.05 -13.56 13.58
N ASN A 257 0.64 -14.65 13.94
CA ASN A 257 0.17 -15.62 14.92
C ASN A 257 1.06 -15.78 16.16
N GLU A 258 2.19 -15.07 16.25
CA GLU A 258 3.07 -15.14 17.43
C GLU A 258 2.74 -14.08 18.48
N ALA A 259 3.18 -14.32 19.71
CA ALA A 259 3.00 -13.38 20.79
C ALA A 259 3.89 -12.13 20.61
N ILE A 260 3.27 -10.95 20.66
CA ILE A 260 4.00 -9.68 20.71
C ILE A 260 4.44 -9.42 22.15
N SER A 261 5.72 -9.10 22.34
CA SER A 261 6.29 -8.88 23.68
C SER A 261 5.54 -7.80 24.45
N LYS A 262 5.56 -7.89 25.79
CA LYS A 262 4.85 -6.94 26.65
C LYS A 262 5.36 -5.51 26.43
N GLU A 263 6.68 -5.35 26.31
CA GLU A 263 7.33 -4.05 26.12
C GLU A 263 6.86 -3.36 24.83
N VAL A 264 6.72 -4.13 23.74
CA VAL A 264 6.21 -3.61 22.47
C VAL A 264 4.73 -3.28 22.59
N ARG A 265 3.92 -4.14 23.21
CA ARG A 265 2.49 -3.86 23.44
C ARG A 265 2.27 -2.61 24.29
N ASP A 266 3.03 -2.44 25.36
CA ASP A 266 2.95 -1.27 26.25
C ASP A 266 3.33 0.02 25.50
N ARG A 267 4.34 -0.03 24.61
CA ARG A 267 4.70 1.11 23.74
C ARG A 267 3.55 1.50 22.81
N TYR A 268 2.95 0.54 22.09
CA TYR A 268 1.83 0.83 21.19
C TYR A 268 0.58 1.28 21.95
N ALA A 269 0.37 0.83 23.18
CA ALA A 269 -0.73 1.28 24.02
C ALA A 269 -0.65 2.78 24.35
N LEU A 270 0.55 3.37 24.41
CA LEU A 270 0.74 4.83 24.55
C LEU A 270 0.16 5.61 23.35
N GLU A 271 0.15 4.98 22.18
CA GLU A 271 -0.44 5.50 20.95
C GLU A 271 -1.90 5.03 20.75
N GLN A 272 -2.50 4.38 21.76
CA GLN A 272 -3.83 3.78 21.71
C GLN A 272 -3.99 2.73 20.59
N ALA A 273 -2.90 2.01 20.30
CA ALA A 273 -2.87 0.89 19.38
C ALA A 273 -2.76 -0.43 20.14
N ALA A 274 -3.41 -1.47 19.64
CA ALA A 274 -3.40 -2.82 20.19
C ALA A 274 -3.13 -3.85 19.08
N PRO A 275 -2.66 -5.07 19.41
CA PRO A 275 -2.57 -6.15 18.44
C PRO A 275 -3.92 -6.46 17.80
N VAL A 276 -3.94 -6.65 16.49
CA VAL A 276 -5.14 -7.08 15.76
C VAL A 276 -5.45 -8.52 16.15
N LEU A 277 -6.65 -8.76 16.67
CA LEU A 277 -7.08 -10.08 17.11
C LEU A 277 -7.54 -10.94 15.93
N LEU A 278 -7.18 -12.23 15.94
CA LEU A 278 -7.65 -13.21 14.97
C LEU A 278 -9.00 -13.81 15.37
N ASP A 279 -10.05 -13.47 14.64
CA ASP A 279 -11.39 -14.03 14.74
C ASP A 279 -11.66 -15.05 13.63
N ARG A 280 -10.90 -16.15 13.65
CA ARG A 280 -10.85 -17.19 12.60
C ARG A 280 -12.22 -17.65 12.08
N ASN A 281 -13.16 -17.94 12.98
CA ASN A 281 -14.47 -18.49 12.56
C ASN A 281 -15.21 -17.51 11.64
N ARG A 282 -15.15 -16.21 11.93
CA ARG A 282 -15.78 -15.18 11.11
C ARG A 282 -15.11 -15.06 9.74
N LEU A 283 -13.79 -15.16 9.67
CA LEU A 283 -13.07 -15.20 8.38
C LEU A 283 -13.47 -16.41 7.53
N ILE A 284 -13.60 -17.59 8.15
CA ILE A 284 -14.05 -18.81 7.46
C ILE A 284 -15.51 -18.65 6.98
N ASP A 285 -16.39 -18.09 7.81
CA ASP A 285 -17.79 -17.82 7.44
C ASP A 285 -17.91 -16.81 6.28
N MET A 286 -16.92 -15.91 6.14
CA MET A 286 -16.77 -15.00 5.00
C MET A 286 -16.17 -15.67 3.75
N GLY A 287 -15.80 -16.95 3.82
CA GLY A 287 -15.16 -17.70 2.73
C GLY A 287 -13.67 -17.40 2.53
N ILE A 288 -13.01 -16.78 3.50
CA ILE A 288 -11.62 -16.33 3.40
C ILE A 288 -10.67 -17.37 4.02
N GLU A 289 -9.68 -17.83 3.25
CA GLU A 289 -8.62 -18.71 3.76
C GLU A 289 -7.72 -17.96 4.75
N VAL A 290 -7.50 -18.51 5.94
CA VAL A 290 -6.62 -17.91 6.96
C VAL A 290 -5.23 -18.53 6.88
N ILE A 291 -4.25 -17.70 6.49
CA ILE A 291 -2.83 -18.07 6.44
C ILE A 291 -2.12 -17.43 7.63
N GLU A 292 -1.72 -18.23 8.60
CA GLU A 292 -0.97 -17.76 9.76
C GLU A 292 0.54 -17.87 9.53
N GLY A 293 1.28 -16.90 10.05
CA GLY A 293 2.72 -17.03 10.17
C GLY A 293 3.37 -15.98 11.04
N ASP A 294 4.59 -16.28 11.49
CA ASP A 294 5.47 -15.25 11.99
C ASP A 294 5.93 -14.39 10.80
N ILE A 295 5.32 -13.21 10.69
CA ILE A 295 5.54 -12.27 9.60
C ILE A 295 6.22 -10.99 10.07
N ILE A 296 6.69 -10.93 11.32
CA ILE A 296 7.33 -9.73 11.90
C ILE A 296 8.80 -9.96 12.22
N THR A 297 9.53 -8.86 12.34
CA THR A 297 10.88 -8.86 12.92
C THR A 297 10.80 -8.49 14.40
N HIS A 298 11.52 -9.23 15.23
CA HIS A 298 11.62 -8.99 16.67
C HIS A 298 12.86 -8.15 17.06
N GLN A 299 13.58 -7.62 16.07
CA GLN A 299 14.84 -6.89 16.28
C GLN A 299 14.64 -5.43 16.68
N TYR A 300 13.41 -4.90 16.52
CA TYR A 300 13.12 -3.49 16.73
C TYR A 300 12.16 -3.29 17.89
N GLU A 301 12.22 -2.08 18.43
CA GLU A 301 11.26 -1.55 19.41
C GLU A 301 9.84 -1.34 18.83
N THR A 302 9.69 -1.42 17.51
CA THR A 302 8.40 -1.28 16.83
C THR A 302 8.09 -2.54 16.03
N VAL A 303 6.81 -2.92 15.99
CA VAL A 303 6.33 -3.99 15.12
C VAL A 303 6.53 -3.57 13.66
N ARG A 304 7.27 -4.38 12.91
CA ARG A 304 7.43 -4.26 11.46
C ARG A 304 7.37 -5.64 10.84
N HIS A 305 6.80 -5.72 9.65
CA HIS A 305 6.87 -6.94 8.87
C HIS A 305 8.34 -7.31 8.59
N ASP A 306 8.64 -8.60 8.62
CA ASP A 306 9.94 -9.14 8.21
C ASP A 306 9.93 -9.36 6.69
N THR A 307 10.82 -8.64 6.01
CA THR A 307 10.98 -8.65 4.55
C THR A 307 11.16 -10.06 3.97
N GLU A 308 11.98 -10.90 4.60
CA GLU A 308 12.31 -12.22 4.07
C GLU A 308 11.20 -13.23 4.37
N LYS A 309 10.63 -13.19 5.57
CA LYS A 309 9.52 -14.09 5.94
C LYS A 309 8.31 -13.84 5.06
N ILE A 310 7.87 -12.58 4.92
CA ILE A 310 6.67 -12.26 4.15
C ILE A 310 6.86 -12.51 2.65
N SER A 311 8.01 -12.16 2.08
CA SER A 311 8.27 -12.38 0.65
C SER A 311 8.40 -13.86 0.31
N THR A 312 8.98 -14.66 1.20
CA THR A 312 9.06 -16.12 1.02
C THR A 312 7.69 -16.77 1.13
N LEU A 313 6.86 -16.35 2.09
CA LEU A 313 5.48 -16.80 2.21
C LEU A 313 4.68 -16.48 0.95
N LEU A 314 4.68 -15.22 0.51
CA LEU A 314 3.96 -14.77 -0.70
C LEU A 314 4.44 -15.50 -1.96
N HIS A 315 5.76 -15.65 -2.14
CA HIS A 315 6.32 -16.40 -3.26
C HIS A 315 5.91 -17.88 -3.25
N SER A 316 5.79 -18.50 -2.08
CA SER A 316 5.35 -19.90 -1.98
C SER A 316 3.90 -20.13 -2.47
N LEU A 317 3.07 -19.08 -2.49
CA LEU A 317 1.68 -19.16 -2.96
C LEU A 317 1.57 -19.29 -4.48
N VAL A 318 2.59 -18.85 -5.23
CA VAL A 318 2.61 -18.95 -6.71
C VAL A 318 3.43 -20.15 -7.21
N VAL A 319 4.36 -20.68 -6.40
CA VAL A 319 5.20 -21.84 -6.79
C VAL A 319 4.48 -23.18 -6.62
N LYS A 320 3.43 -23.25 -5.81
CA LYS A 320 2.68 -24.50 -5.54
C LYS A 320 1.66 -24.87 -6.63
N LYS A 321 1.78 -24.35 -7.84
CA LYS A 321 0.94 -24.71 -9.01
C LYS A 321 1.71 -25.60 -9.98
#